data_AF-A0A954TSE8-F1
#
_entry.id   AF-A0A954TSE8-F1
#
_cell.length_a   1.000
_cell.length_b   1.000
_cell.length_c   1.000
_cell.angle_alpha   90.00
_cell.angle_beta   90.00
_cell.angle_gamma   90.00
#
_symmetry.space_group_name_H-M   'P 1'
#
loop_
_entity.id
_entity.type
_entity.pdbx_description
1 polymer ?
#
loop_
_entity_poly.entity_id
_entity_poly.type
_entity_poly.pdbx_seq_one_letter_code
_entity_poly.pdbx_strand_id
1 'polypeptide(L)'
;MNLIDLKSNAGSMVLGVLDISESISDPMVARKYRDLTISWSRYDYRDEIVEADCVDAILERASTLGYQWCLVLPYGHVIVERWTPQHWQKRDLWTALSELATPGDFLVAGKIVGDSERWFGFEHSCLLVNLEKYNQLSAPRYELDCPDPIDLPRVQCCNVDDSISVLSPTGQHEKKRPALSGWNLIAASLAHDLPVYGFDDDVCRGILDLSSECPARTRAFAAYLGHGIETYDRDSGDPELGEDQVAFLNMVYPQTTGAPNGVFLWNIESYADIEKPREEFKPPISALYCVAAGFKPNRILQTHGFDASTRMVYFDYSPSALATKRYMVDHWDGEDFPDFIDQLTREFPHPQTFYQLWGDLTPDNVTRSDMQQMWEQELDKWEGAENFRNHWRAYVQIPHEFICCNLLVDPSLLTEKISDDPNAVIWWSNAFFTMYGNWFYSLDERKQMYERFIRQISRRNPELSLYGSDDNNMNVNSVLAGEYWEAYQRSEATSLNPFRMSKVELRM
;
A
#
# COMPACT_ATOMS: atom_id res chain seq x y z
N MET A 1 -0.46 1.08 -22.46
CA MET A 1 -1.65 1.97 -22.36
C MET A 1 -1.32 2.98 -21.28
N ASN A 2 -1.23 4.26 -21.64
CA ASN A 2 -0.81 5.32 -20.72
C ASN A 2 -1.78 5.37 -19.55
N LEU A 3 -1.30 5.09 -18.33
CA LEU A 3 -1.95 5.53 -17.10
C LEU A 3 -1.92 7.05 -17.16
N ILE A 4 -3.01 7.58 -17.68
CA ILE A 4 -3.35 8.99 -17.73
C ILE A 4 -3.21 9.50 -16.31
N ASP A 5 -2.40 10.55 -16.21
CA ASP A 5 -2.39 11.57 -15.17
C ASP A 5 -3.80 11.76 -14.60
N LEU A 6 -4.12 11.08 -13.49
CA LEU A 6 -5.32 11.32 -12.69
C LEU A 6 -5.14 12.62 -11.88
N LYS A 7 -4.78 13.69 -12.59
CA LYS A 7 -5.13 15.06 -12.23
C LYS A 7 -5.81 15.70 -13.43
N SER A 8 -7.06 15.27 -13.65
CA SER A 8 -8.07 16.19 -14.18
C SER A 8 -9.45 15.88 -13.59
N ASN A 9 -9.83 16.69 -12.59
CA ASN A 9 -11.21 17.10 -12.28
C ASN A 9 -12.28 16.02 -12.04
N ALA A 10 -11.99 15.03 -11.19
CA ALA A 10 -13.00 14.45 -10.29
C ALA A 10 -12.48 14.59 -8.84
N GLY A 11 -13.36 14.89 -7.90
CA GLY A 11 -13.04 15.44 -6.58
C GLY A 11 -11.94 14.78 -5.78
N SER A 12 -11.02 15.60 -5.25
CA SER A 12 -9.95 15.16 -4.36
C SER A 12 -10.54 14.49 -3.12
N MET A 13 -10.22 13.21 -2.92
CA MET A 13 -10.59 12.41 -1.76
C MET A 13 -9.48 12.47 -0.71
N VAL A 14 -9.85 12.64 0.56
CA VAL A 14 -8.94 12.51 1.71
C VAL A 14 -9.28 11.28 2.53
N LEU A 15 -8.24 10.67 3.10
CA LEU A 15 -8.39 9.63 4.11
C LEU A 15 -8.43 10.26 5.51
N GLY A 16 -9.53 10.03 6.21
CA GLY A 16 -9.71 10.29 7.62
C GLY A 16 -9.50 9.03 8.45
N VAL A 17 -8.69 9.11 9.50
CA VAL A 17 -8.48 8.02 10.45
C VAL A 17 -9.12 8.37 11.80
N LEU A 18 -10.09 7.56 12.23
CA LEU A 18 -10.78 7.72 13.50
C LEU A 18 -10.04 7.01 14.62
N ASP A 19 -9.56 7.79 15.59
CA ASP A 19 -8.96 7.27 16.82
C ASP A 19 -10.05 6.66 17.71
N ILE A 20 -10.06 5.33 17.77
CA ILE A 20 -10.93 4.55 18.66
C ILE A 20 -10.16 3.93 19.83
N SER A 21 -8.98 4.45 20.17
CA SER A 21 -8.09 3.87 21.18
C SER A 21 -8.74 3.78 22.57
N GLU A 22 -9.63 4.70 22.92
CA GLU A 22 -10.38 4.64 24.18
C GLU A 22 -11.35 3.44 24.26
N SER A 23 -11.78 2.92 23.11
CA SER A 23 -12.65 1.75 23.01
C SER A 23 -11.86 0.42 23.00
N ILE A 24 -10.54 0.47 22.88
CA ILE A 24 -9.66 -0.69 22.81
C ILE A 24 -8.98 -0.88 24.17
N SER A 25 -9.29 -2.00 24.85
CA SER A 25 -8.83 -2.23 26.22
C SER A 25 -7.30 -2.31 26.40
N ASP A 26 -6.57 -2.70 25.34
CA ASP A 26 -5.11 -2.82 25.36
C ASP A 26 -4.47 -1.68 24.55
N PRO A 27 -3.75 -0.73 25.19
CA PRO A 27 -3.10 0.39 24.51
C PRO A 27 -2.06 -0.04 23.47
N MET A 28 -1.43 -1.20 23.63
CA MET A 28 -0.46 -1.71 22.66
C MET A 28 -1.16 -2.20 21.39
N VAL A 29 -2.31 -2.85 21.54
CA VAL A 29 -3.16 -3.26 20.42
C VAL A 29 -3.73 -2.02 19.72
N ALA A 30 -4.21 -1.03 20.47
CA ALA A 30 -4.71 0.22 19.91
C ALA A 30 -3.65 0.94 19.05
N ARG A 31 -2.42 1.03 19.56
CA ARG A 31 -1.28 1.58 18.80
C ARG A 31 -0.99 0.76 17.56
N LYS A 32 -1.01 -0.57 17.66
CA LYS A 32 -0.76 -1.43 16.49
C LYS A 32 -1.86 -1.28 15.43
N TYR A 33 -3.12 -1.21 15.83
CA TYR A 33 -4.24 -0.95 14.94
C TYR A 33 -4.09 0.38 14.20
N ARG A 34 -3.71 1.45 14.90
CA ARG A 34 -3.35 2.74 14.27
C ARG A 34 -2.24 2.57 13.22
N ASP A 35 -1.14 1.93 13.60
CA ASP A 35 0.02 1.75 12.72
C ASP A 35 -0.34 0.90 11.48
N LEU A 36 -1.16 -0.14 11.64
CA LEU A 36 -1.64 -0.98 10.55
C LEU A 36 -2.57 -0.20 9.62
N THR A 37 -3.55 0.55 10.15
CA THR A 37 -4.45 1.38 9.35
C THR A 37 -3.69 2.38 8.49
N ILE A 38 -2.75 3.12 9.08
CA ILE A 38 -1.92 4.08 8.35
C ILE A 38 -1.03 3.36 7.34
N SER A 39 -0.32 2.30 7.75
CA SER A 39 0.66 1.65 6.87
C SER A 39 0.01 0.98 5.66
N TRP A 40 -1.13 0.30 5.84
CA TRP A 40 -1.82 -0.33 4.72
C TRP A 40 -2.46 0.68 3.78
N SER A 41 -2.98 1.79 4.31
CA SER A 41 -3.47 2.88 3.47
C SER A 41 -2.38 3.49 2.60
N ARG A 42 -1.15 3.55 3.10
CA ARG A 42 0.04 4.06 2.40
C ARG A 42 0.57 3.12 1.31
N TYR A 43 -0.05 1.97 1.02
CA TYR A 43 0.28 1.27 -0.23
C TYR A 43 -0.12 2.11 -1.45
N ASP A 44 -1.28 2.77 -1.40
CA ASP A 44 -1.86 3.46 -2.58
C ASP A 44 -2.29 4.91 -2.31
N TYR A 45 -2.44 5.29 -1.04
CA TYR A 45 -2.75 6.65 -0.64
C TYR A 45 -1.49 7.48 -0.36
N ARG A 46 -1.32 8.57 -1.12
CA ARG A 46 -0.14 9.45 -1.04
C ARG A 46 -0.42 10.80 -0.35
N ASP A 47 -1.70 11.14 -0.16
CA ASP A 47 -2.12 12.44 0.38
C ASP A 47 -2.09 12.56 1.91
N GLU A 48 -2.40 13.74 2.44
CA GLU A 48 -2.48 13.95 3.89
C GLU A 48 -3.54 13.02 4.49
N ILE A 49 -3.25 12.41 5.64
CA ILE A 49 -4.23 11.65 6.43
C ILE A 49 -4.68 12.55 7.57
N VAL A 50 -5.99 12.74 7.70
CA VAL A 50 -6.61 13.51 8.79
C VAL A 50 -6.95 12.56 9.93
N GLU A 51 -6.30 12.72 11.08
CA GLU A 51 -6.57 11.88 12.26
C GLU A 51 -7.26 12.70 13.36
N ALA A 52 -8.34 12.16 13.94
CA ALA A 52 -9.00 12.73 15.11
C ALA A 52 -9.79 11.67 15.90
N ASP A 53 -10.24 12.02 17.10
CA ASP A 53 -11.01 11.16 18.03
C ASP A 53 -12.52 11.11 17.74
N CYS A 54 -13.00 11.92 16.80
CA CYS A 54 -14.39 11.91 16.37
C CYS A 54 -14.54 12.20 14.87
N VAL A 55 -15.59 11.65 14.28
CA VAL A 55 -15.90 11.80 12.84
C VAL A 55 -16.08 13.28 12.49
N ASP A 56 -16.76 14.06 13.33
CA ASP A 56 -17.02 15.48 13.06
C ASP A 56 -15.72 16.29 12.89
N ALA A 57 -14.72 16.07 13.75
CA ALA A 57 -13.43 16.76 13.66
C ALA A 57 -12.66 16.37 12.39
N ILE A 58 -12.75 15.11 11.96
CA ILE A 58 -12.18 14.64 10.69
C ILE A 58 -12.83 15.37 9.52
N LEU A 59 -14.16 15.40 9.46
CA LEU A 59 -14.91 16.03 8.37
C LEU A 59 -14.69 17.55 8.32
N GLU A 60 -14.65 18.23 9.47
CA GLU A 60 -14.37 19.66 9.56
C GLU A 60 -12.96 19.98 9.03
N ARG A 61 -11.95 19.19 9.45
CA ARG A 61 -10.57 19.38 8.99
C ARG A 61 -10.42 19.07 7.50
N ALA A 62 -11.01 17.98 7.03
CA ALA A 62 -11.03 17.60 5.62
C ALA A 62 -11.68 18.70 4.73
N SER A 63 -12.81 19.23 5.18
CA SER A 63 -13.51 20.37 4.55
C SER A 63 -12.63 21.62 4.51
N THR A 64 -11.97 21.97 5.63
CA THR A 64 -11.07 23.13 5.73
C THR A 64 -9.87 23.02 4.78
N LEU A 65 -9.37 21.81 4.54
CA LEU A 65 -8.29 21.53 3.59
C LEU A 65 -8.75 21.55 2.12
N GLY A 66 -10.05 21.70 1.87
CA GLY A 66 -10.61 21.85 0.52
C GLY A 66 -10.83 20.53 -0.23
N TYR A 67 -10.85 19.39 0.47
CA TYR A 67 -11.20 18.11 -0.15
C TYR A 67 -12.70 18.04 -0.49
N GLN A 68 -13.05 17.23 -1.48
CA GLN A 68 -14.44 17.03 -1.91
C GLN A 68 -15.05 15.79 -1.25
N TRP A 69 -14.23 14.77 -1.00
CA TRP A 69 -14.66 13.50 -0.43
C TRP A 69 -13.78 13.15 0.77
N CYS A 70 -14.36 12.57 1.81
CA CYS A 70 -13.63 12.02 2.94
C CYS A 70 -14.02 10.56 3.15
N LEU A 71 -13.06 9.64 3.01
CA LEU A 71 -13.20 8.26 3.47
C LEU A 71 -12.76 8.22 4.94
N VAL A 72 -13.64 7.84 5.87
CA VAL A 72 -13.33 7.70 7.29
C VAL A 72 -13.12 6.23 7.62
N LEU A 73 -11.97 5.87 8.19
CA LEU A 73 -11.62 4.53 8.66
C LEU A 73 -11.19 4.57 10.14
N PRO A 74 -11.75 3.77 11.04
CA PRO A 74 -11.24 3.68 12.41
C PRO A 74 -9.96 2.87 12.51
N TYR A 75 -9.23 3.03 13.62
CA TYR A 75 -8.07 2.17 13.93
C TYR A 75 -8.45 0.69 13.82
N GLY A 76 -7.63 -0.07 13.09
CA GLY A 76 -7.84 -1.50 12.86
C GLY A 76 -8.51 -1.79 11.53
N HIS A 77 -9.06 -0.80 10.84
CA HIS A 77 -9.43 -0.97 9.43
C HIS A 77 -8.18 -0.92 8.55
N VAL A 78 -7.99 -1.95 7.73
CA VAL A 78 -6.85 -2.04 6.80
C VAL A 78 -7.37 -2.18 5.37
N ILE A 79 -6.83 -1.34 4.48
CA ILE A 79 -7.10 -1.45 3.05
C ILE A 79 -6.28 -2.62 2.50
N VAL A 80 -6.96 -3.64 1.98
CA VAL A 80 -6.30 -4.80 1.38
C VAL A 80 -6.34 -4.71 -0.13
N GLU A 81 -5.20 -4.36 -0.71
CA GLU A 81 -5.01 -4.50 -2.15
C GLU A 81 -4.47 -5.88 -2.48
N ARG A 82 -5.18 -6.59 -3.36
CA ARG A 82 -4.65 -7.82 -3.96
C ARG A 82 -3.94 -7.45 -5.25
N TRP A 83 -2.62 -7.42 -5.21
CA TRP A 83 -1.77 -7.32 -6.39
C TRP A 83 -2.09 -8.50 -7.32
N THR A 84 -2.82 -8.20 -8.39
CA THR A 84 -3.18 -9.18 -9.42
C THR A 84 -2.72 -8.65 -10.78
N PRO A 85 -2.31 -9.53 -11.70
CA PRO A 85 -1.94 -9.11 -13.05
C PRO A 85 -3.09 -8.34 -13.71
N GLN A 86 -2.77 -7.35 -14.55
CA GLN A 86 -3.76 -6.48 -15.20
C GLN A 86 -4.86 -7.26 -15.95
N HIS A 87 -4.56 -8.47 -16.43
CA HIS A 87 -5.52 -9.32 -17.14
C HIS A 87 -6.56 -10.01 -16.24
N TRP A 88 -6.44 -9.96 -14.91
CA TRP A 88 -7.42 -10.55 -13.97
C TRP A 88 -8.64 -9.66 -13.71
N GLN A 89 -8.65 -8.41 -14.23
CA GLN A 89 -9.81 -7.50 -14.27
C GLN A 89 -10.58 -7.37 -12.93
N LYS A 90 -9.89 -7.32 -11.79
CA LYS A 90 -10.53 -6.98 -10.52
C LYS A 90 -10.54 -5.47 -10.33
N ARG A 91 -11.68 -4.94 -9.93
CA ARG A 91 -11.85 -3.54 -9.54
C ARG A 91 -11.20 -3.33 -8.17
N ASP A 92 -10.24 -2.40 -8.08
CA ASP A 92 -9.62 -2.03 -6.81
C ASP A 92 -10.52 -1.09 -5.99
N LEU A 93 -10.20 -0.93 -4.71
CA LEU A 93 -10.99 -0.13 -3.77
C LEU A 93 -11.10 1.33 -4.23
N TRP A 94 -10.02 1.94 -4.69
CA TRP A 94 -10.00 3.36 -5.07
C TRP A 94 -10.81 3.61 -6.34
N THR A 95 -10.76 2.70 -7.30
CA THR A 95 -11.63 2.70 -8.48
C THR A 95 -13.08 2.56 -8.04
N ALA A 96 -13.38 1.65 -7.11
CA ALA A 96 -14.74 1.47 -6.60
C ALA A 96 -15.30 2.71 -5.90
N LEU A 97 -14.50 3.33 -5.02
CA LEU A 97 -14.84 4.56 -4.34
C LEU A 97 -14.97 5.74 -5.30
N SER A 98 -14.11 5.82 -6.32
CA SER A 98 -14.15 6.91 -7.32
C SER A 98 -15.39 6.84 -8.20
N GLU A 99 -15.79 5.64 -8.61
CA GLU A 99 -17.03 5.42 -9.35
C GLU A 99 -18.26 5.72 -8.50
N LEU A 100 -18.26 5.30 -7.23
CA LEU A 100 -19.30 5.70 -6.27
C LEU A 100 -19.36 7.23 -6.12
N ALA A 101 -18.20 7.91 -6.12
CA ALA A 101 -18.09 9.37 -6.00
C ALA A 101 -18.45 10.16 -7.29
N THR A 102 -18.68 9.51 -8.44
CA THR A 102 -18.91 10.17 -9.74
C THR A 102 -20.31 9.85 -10.28
N PRO A 103 -21.22 10.79 -10.63
CA PRO A 103 -21.60 12.09 -10.09
C PRO A 103 -22.74 11.93 -9.05
N GLY A 104 -22.51 11.15 -8.00
CA GLY A 104 -23.55 10.82 -7.02
C GLY A 104 -24.00 12.04 -6.22
N ASP A 105 -25.29 12.39 -6.33
CA ASP A 105 -25.93 13.41 -5.50
C ASP A 105 -26.32 12.79 -4.15
N PHE A 106 -25.34 12.49 -3.32
CA PHE A 106 -25.54 11.96 -1.96
C PHE A 106 -24.64 12.64 -0.94
N LEU A 107 -25.06 12.63 0.32
CA LEU A 107 -24.26 13.11 1.45
C LEU A 107 -23.25 12.07 1.92
N VAL A 108 -23.73 10.84 2.16
CA VAL A 108 -22.94 9.78 2.81
C VAL A 108 -23.22 8.41 2.22
N ALA A 109 -22.18 7.59 2.16
CA ALA A 109 -22.24 6.16 1.88
C ALA A 109 -21.45 5.38 2.92
N GLY A 110 -21.81 4.11 3.14
CA GLY A 110 -21.14 3.24 4.11
C GLY A 110 -21.80 1.87 4.21
N LYS A 111 -21.36 1.01 5.13
CA LYS A 111 -22.06 -0.24 5.41
C LYS A 111 -23.29 0.03 6.28
N ILE A 112 -24.46 0.11 5.66
CA ILE A 112 -25.71 0.49 6.32
C ILE A 112 -26.25 -0.71 7.14
N VAL A 113 -26.59 -0.44 8.40
CA VAL A 113 -27.21 -1.42 9.31
C VAL A 113 -28.48 -0.84 9.93
N GLY A 114 -29.33 -1.73 10.42
CA GLY A 114 -30.55 -1.38 11.13
C GLY A 114 -31.80 -1.92 10.47
N ASP A 115 -32.93 -1.49 11.00
CA ASP A 115 -34.24 -1.97 10.64
C ASP A 115 -35.31 -0.93 10.97
N SER A 116 -36.57 -1.24 10.65
CA SER A 116 -37.68 -0.34 10.93
C SER A 116 -37.92 -0.08 12.42
N GLU A 117 -37.38 -0.89 13.34
CA GLU A 117 -37.57 -0.70 14.78
C GLU A 117 -36.49 0.21 15.39
N ARG A 118 -35.22 -0.09 15.13
CA ARG A 118 -34.05 0.61 15.70
C ARG A 118 -33.59 1.83 14.91
N TRP A 119 -34.20 2.05 13.74
CA TRP A 119 -33.70 2.97 12.72
C TRP A 119 -32.36 2.53 12.12
N PHE A 120 -31.89 3.29 11.13
CA PHE A 120 -30.68 2.98 10.36
C PHE A 120 -29.48 3.77 10.88
N GLY A 121 -28.31 3.16 10.75
CA GLY A 121 -27.00 3.75 11.02
C GLY A 121 -25.92 3.07 10.17
N PHE A 122 -24.66 3.26 10.54
CA PHE A 122 -23.51 2.64 9.88
C PHE A 122 -22.80 1.66 10.79
N GLU A 123 -22.37 0.54 10.22
CA GLU A 123 -21.52 -0.43 10.89
C GLU A 123 -20.07 0.10 10.95
N HIS A 124 -19.47 0.08 12.14
CA HIS A 124 -18.06 0.36 12.40
C HIS A 124 -17.48 1.63 11.74
N SER A 125 -18.23 2.74 11.71
CA SER A 125 -17.78 4.10 11.31
C SER A 125 -16.96 4.19 10.00
N CYS A 126 -17.11 3.23 9.08
CA CYS A 126 -16.48 3.25 7.77
C CYS A 126 -17.40 3.96 6.78
N LEU A 127 -17.06 5.21 6.42
CA LEU A 127 -17.96 6.12 5.71
C LEU A 127 -17.23 6.80 4.55
N LEU A 128 -17.93 6.99 3.42
CA LEU A 128 -17.55 7.96 2.39
C LEU A 128 -18.50 9.15 2.47
N VAL A 129 -17.96 10.34 2.73
CA VAL A 129 -18.76 11.57 2.90
C VAL A 129 -18.45 12.58 1.80
N ASN A 130 -19.49 13.10 1.17
CA ASN A 130 -19.42 14.25 0.26
C ASN A 130 -19.32 15.53 1.09
N LEU A 131 -18.14 16.16 1.11
CA LEU A 131 -17.86 17.34 1.92
C LEU A 131 -18.56 18.60 1.40
N GLU A 132 -18.86 18.67 0.10
CA GLU A 132 -19.67 19.76 -0.44
C GLU A 132 -21.09 19.68 0.12
N LYS A 133 -21.72 18.50 0.06
CA LYS A 133 -23.06 18.27 0.63
C LYS A 133 -23.08 18.41 2.13
N TYR A 134 -22.06 17.91 2.82
CA TYR A 134 -21.90 18.09 4.25
C TYR A 134 -21.98 19.57 4.65
N ASN A 135 -21.24 20.43 3.96
CA ASN A 135 -21.28 21.88 4.21
C ASN A 135 -22.62 22.52 3.80
N GLN A 136 -23.20 22.15 2.65
CA GLN A 136 -24.51 22.65 2.20
C GLN A 136 -25.64 22.33 3.19
N LEU A 137 -25.56 21.17 3.85
CA LEU A 137 -26.52 20.70 4.84
C LEU A 137 -26.20 21.14 6.27
N SER A 138 -25.38 22.19 6.42
CA SER A 138 -24.98 22.76 7.71
C SER A 138 -24.23 21.81 8.63
N ALA A 139 -23.38 20.95 8.06
CA ALA A 139 -22.47 20.05 8.77
C ALA A 139 -23.20 19.16 9.80
N PRO A 140 -24.11 18.27 9.35
CA PRO A 140 -24.84 17.39 10.25
C PRO A 140 -23.87 16.52 11.07
N ARG A 141 -24.12 16.40 12.38
CA ARG A 141 -23.21 15.68 13.29
C ARG A 141 -23.28 14.16 13.14
N TYR A 142 -22.17 13.48 13.36
CA TYR A 142 -22.13 12.04 13.56
C TYR A 142 -22.54 11.67 14.98
N GLU A 143 -23.80 11.26 15.16
CA GLU A 143 -24.36 10.92 16.48
C GLU A 143 -24.42 9.40 16.72
N LEU A 144 -24.19 8.96 17.96
CA LEU A 144 -24.15 7.55 18.33
C LEU A 144 -25.55 6.94 18.50
N ASP A 145 -26.41 7.62 19.26
CA ASP A 145 -27.80 7.25 19.48
C ASP A 145 -28.63 8.50 19.84
N CYS A 146 -29.96 8.35 19.86
CA CYS A 146 -30.84 9.32 20.47
C CYS A 146 -31.81 8.59 21.41
N PRO A 147 -31.79 8.88 22.72
CA PRO A 147 -32.64 8.18 23.67
C PRO A 147 -34.11 8.58 23.55
N ASP A 148 -34.42 9.69 22.90
CA ASP A 148 -35.79 10.19 22.77
C ASP A 148 -36.36 9.92 21.37
N PRO A 149 -37.66 9.61 21.24
CA PRO A 149 -38.28 9.51 19.93
C PRO A 149 -38.27 10.86 19.22
N ILE A 150 -37.70 10.89 18.03
CA ILE A 150 -37.62 12.06 17.15
C ILE A 150 -38.35 11.79 15.84
N ASP A 151 -38.72 12.87 15.14
CA ASP A 151 -39.37 12.78 13.84
C ASP A 151 -38.30 12.54 12.76
N LEU A 152 -38.34 11.38 12.10
CA LEU A 152 -37.34 10.95 11.13
C LEU A 152 -37.97 10.71 9.75
N PRO A 153 -37.24 10.90 8.64
CA PRO A 153 -37.76 10.62 7.30
C PRO A 153 -38.04 9.13 7.13
N ARG A 154 -39.29 8.74 6.84
CA ARG A 154 -39.64 7.37 6.50
C ARG A 154 -38.86 6.93 5.26
N VAL A 155 -38.22 5.78 5.34
CA VAL A 155 -37.30 5.31 4.30
C VAL A 155 -37.90 4.20 3.44
N GLN A 156 -37.52 4.18 2.18
CA GLN A 156 -37.64 3.00 1.32
C GLN A 156 -36.27 2.32 1.27
N CYS A 157 -36.23 1.06 1.69
CA CYS A 157 -35.02 0.27 1.72
C CYS A 157 -34.94 -0.62 0.47
N CYS A 158 -33.80 -0.57 -0.23
CA CYS A 158 -33.47 -1.47 -1.33
C CYS A 158 -32.32 -2.37 -0.90
N ASN A 159 -32.55 -3.68 -0.92
CA ASN A 159 -31.54 -4.68 -0.56
C ASN A 159 -30.99 -5.36 -1.82
N VAL A 160 -29.70 -5.68 -1.79
CA VAL A 160 -29.07 -6.64 -2.69
C VAL A 160 -28.56 -7.76 -1.80
N ASP A 161 -29.07 -8.97 -2.03
CA ASP A 161 -28.93 -10.10 -1.12
C ASP A 161 -29.35 -9.73 0.32
N ASP A 162 -28.48 -9.95 1.31
CA ASP A 162 -28.74 -9.66 2.73
C ASP A 162 -28.23 -8.27 3.18
N SER A 163 -27.75 -7.44 2.25
CA SER A 163 -27.18 -6.12 2.52
C SER A 163 -28.07 -4.97 2.02
N ILE A 164 -28.13 -3.89 2.80
CA ILE A 164 -28.84 -2.66 2.40
C ILE A 164 -27.99 -1.91 1.38
N SER A 165 -28.45 -1.88 0.13
CA SER A 165 -27.75 -1.22 -0.99
C SER A 165 -28.07 0.27 -1.10
N VAL A 166 -29.31 0.68 -0.81
CA VAL A 166 -29.75 2.07 -0.90
C VAL A 166 -30.88 2.33 0.09
N LEU A 167 -30.82 3.47 0.79
CA LEU A 167 -31.98 4.08 1.45
C LEU A 167 -32.45 5.28 0.64
N SER A 168 -33.73 5.28 0.26
CA SER A 168 -34.36 6.36 -0.50
C SER A 168 -35.43 7.09 0.32
N PRO A 169 -35.58 8.41 0.17
CA PRO A 169 -36.60 9.19 0.85
C PRO A 169 -38.00 8.85 0.31
N THR A 170 -39.00 8.79 1.20
CA THR A 170 -40.41 8.58 0.78
C THR A 170 -41.24 9.87 0.81
N GLY A 171 -40.66 10.98 1.30
CA GLY A 171 -41.37 12.24 1.57
C GLY A 171 -42.32 12.18 2.79
N GLN A 172 -42.40 11.06 3.50
CA GLN A 172 -43.15 10.90 4.75
C GLN A 172 -42.21 10.88 5.95
N HIS A 173 -42.72 11.17 7.14
CA HIS A 173 -41.97 11.09 8.39
C HIS A 173 -42.59 10.06 9.35
N GLU A 174 -41.79 9.56 10.27
CA GLU A 174 -42.21 8.70 11.37
C GLU A 174 -41.45 8.98 12.66
N LYS A 175 -42.11 8.77 13.81
CA LYS A 175 -41.46 8.90 15.11
C LYS A 175 -40.70 7.64 15.48
N LYS A 176 -39.39 7.74 15.62
CA LYS A 176 -38.48 6.63 15.93
C LYS A 176 -37.41 7.05 16.93
N ARG A 177 -36.84 6.05 17.61
CA ARG A 177 -35.69 6.20 18.50
C ARG A 177 -34.48 5.59 17.79
N PRO A 178 -33.62 6.39 17.13
CA PRO A 178 -32.45 5.85 16.47
C PRO A 178 -31.43 5.36 17.51
N ALA A 179 -30.97 4.12 17.32
CA ALA A 179 -30.09 3.44 18.26
C ALA A 179 -28.75 3.01 17.64
N LEU A 180 -28.42 3.52 16.45
CA LEU A 180 -27.23 3.14 15.69
C LEU A 180 -26.43 4.38 15.30
N SER A 181 -25.10 4.25 15.32
CA SER A 181 -24.17 5.35 15.04
C SER A 181 -24.32 5.90 13.62
N GLY A 182 -24.15 7.21 13.48
CA GLY A 182 -24.23 7.93 12.21
C GLY A 182 -25.65 8.12 11.69
N TRP A 183 -26.69 7.79 12.48
CA TRP A 183 -28.10 7.93 12.10
C TRP A 183 -28.44 9.35 11.62
N ASN A 184 -27.81 10.37 12.21
CA ASN A 184 -28.12 11.76 11.91
C ASN A 184 -27.58 12.21 10.53
N LEU A 185 -26.49 11.61 10.05
CA LEU A 185 -26.06 11.79 8.65
C LEU A 185 -27.08 11.20 7.69
N ILE A 186 -27.60 10.01 8.00
CA ILE A 186 -28.65 9.36 7.20
C ILE A 186 -29.92 10.22 7.19
N ALA A 187 -30.36 10.68 8.36
CA ALA A 187 -31.55 11.52 8.50
C ALA A 187 -31.41 12.85 7.74
N ALA A 188 -30.25 13.51 7.85
CA ALA A 188 -29.97 14.77 7.15
C ALA A 188 -29.98 14.60 5.63
N SER A 189 -29.41 13.50 5.13
CA SER A 189 -29.42 13.16 3.70
C SER A 189 -30.86 13.01 3.19
N LEU A 190 -31.64 12.14 3.85
CA LEU A 190 -33.00 11.79 3.40
C LEU A 190 -33.98 12.95 3.55
N ALA A 191 -33.80 13.83 4.53
CA ALA A 191 -34.61 15.04 4.70
C ALA A 191 -34.43 16.07 3.56
N HIS A 192 -33.35 15.95 2.78
CA HIS A 192 -33.05 16.81 1.63
C HIS A 192 -33.20 16.06 0.29
N ASP A 193 -33.99 14.99 0.29
CA ASP A 193 -34.24 14.13 -0.86
C ASP A 193 -32.98 13.47 -1.45
N LEU A 194 -31.90 13.34 -0.67
CA LEU A 194 -30.65 12.70 -1.10
C LEU A 194 -30.61 11.23 -0.65
N PRO A 195 -30.39 10.27 -1.57
CA PRO A 195 -30.24 8.86 -1.20
C PRO A 195 -29.01 8.63 -0.34
N VAL A 196 -29.02 7.54 0.44
CA VAL A 196 -27.86 7.04 1.18
C VAL A 196 -27.46 5.70 0.57
N TYR A 197 -26.20 5.59 0.15
CA TYR A 197 -25.71 4.40 -0.53
C TYR A 197 -25.00 3.43 0.43
N GLY A 198 -25.31 2.15 0.26
CA GLY A 198 -24.55 1.05 0.83
C GLY A 198 -23.25 0.85 0.06
N PHE A 199 -22.19 0.43 0.74
CA PHE A 199 -21.00 -0.10 0.07
C PHE A 199 -21.33 -1.39 -0.67
N ASP A 200 -20.81 -1.52 -1.89
CA ASP A 200 -20.89 -2.75 -2.66
C ASP A 200 -19.83 -3.77 -2.19
N ASP A 201 -19.86 -4.96 -2.77
CA ASP A 201 -18.92 -6.03 -2.44
C ASP A 201 -17.46 -5.67 -2.74
N ASP A 202 -17.19 -4.82 -3.72
CA ASP A 202 -15.82 -4.44 -4.06
C ASP A 202 -15.23 -3.53 -2.97
N VAL A 203 -16.01 -2.55 -2.51
CA VAL A 203 -15.61 -1.70 -1.38
C VAL A 203 -15.49 -2.52 -0.10
N CYS A 204 -16.46 -3.39 0.19
CA CYS A 204 -16.44 -4.23 1.40
C CYS A 204 -15.27 -5.21 1.41
N ARG A 205 -14.92 -5.82 0.28
CA ARG A 205 -13.76 -6.74 0.18
C ARG A 205 -12.42 -6.01 0.26
N GLY A 206 -12.39 -4.72 -0.06
CA GLY A 206 -11.18 -3.90 -0.03
C GLY A 206 -10.77 -3.44 1.36
N ILE A 207 -11.61 -3.63 2.38
CA ILE A 207 -11.38 -3.16 3.75
C ILE A 207 -11.62 -4.32 4.73
N LEU A 208 -10.63 -4.64 5.56
CA LEU A 208 -10.79 -5.60 6.66
C LEU A 208 -10.85 -4.86 7.99
N ASP A 209 -11.78 -5.24 8.87
CA ASP A 209 -11.85 -4.76 10.24
C ASP A 209 -11.15 -5.72 11.20
N LEU A 210 -9.98 -5.32 11.68
CA LEU A 210 -9.22 -6.09 12.67
C LEU A 210 -9.72 -5.85 14.10
N SER A 211 -10.50 -4.80 14.32
CA SER A 211 -11.01 -4.44 15.63
C SER A 211 -12.15 -5.38 16.05
N SER A 212 -12.38 -5.49 17.35
CA SER A 212 -13.46 -6.32 17.87
C SER A 212 -13.88 -5.80 19.24
N GLU A 213 -15.18 -5.64 19.43
CA GLU A 213 -15.79 -5.34 20.74
C GLU A 213 -15.69 -6.52 21.71
N CYS A 214 -15.48 -7.75 21.20
CA CYS A 214 -15.27 -8.93 22.02
C CYS A 214 -13.82 -8.99 22.53
N PRO A 215 -13.58 -8.88 23.85
CA PRO A 215 -12.22 -8.84 24.40
C PRO A 215 -11.42 -10.14 24.18
N ALA A 216 -12.09 -11.28 24.01
CA ALA A 216 -11.43 -12.54 23.72
C ALA A 216 -10.78 -12.50 22.33
N ARG A 217 -11.53 -12.08 21.29
CA ARG A 217 -10.97 -11.95 19.93
C ARG A 217 -9.82 -10.96 19.86
N THR A 218 -9.93 -9.84 20.58
CA THR A 218 -8.86 -8.83 20.64
C THR A 218 -7.59 -9.41 21.27
N ARG A 219 -7.71 -10.22 22.33
CA ARG A 219 -6.55 -10.92 22.92
C ARG A 219 -5.98 -12.00 22.00
N ALA A 220 -6.84 -12.75 21.31
CA ALA A 220 -6.42 -13.77 20.35
C ALA A 220 -5.60 -13.15 19.22
N PHE A 221 -6.10 -12.08 18.59
CA PHE A 221 -5.35 -11.35 17.57
C PHE A 221 -4.04 -10.76 18.10
N ALA A 222 -4.06 -10.18 19.31
CA ALA A 222 -2.88 -9.61 19.95
C ALA A 222 -1.77 -10.65 20.17
N ALA A 223 -2.12 -11.92 20.41
CA ALA A 223 -1.16 -13.00 20.59
C ALA A 223 -0.29 -13.26 19.35
N TYR A 224 -0.78 -12.87 18.16
CA TYR A 224 -0.05 -13.03 16.90
C TYR A 224 0.78 -11.80 16.51
N LEU A 225 0.66 -10.68 17.20
CA LEU A 225 1.41 -9.47 16.86
C LEU A 225 2.93 -9.65 17.04
N GLY A 226 3.70 -8.98 16.17
CA GLY A 226 5.16 -9.09 16.16
C GLY A 226 5.61 -10.54 15.91
N HIS A 227 6.50 -11.06 16.76
CA HIS A 227 6.99 -12.44 16.67
C HIS A 227 5.94 -13.51 17.05
N GLY A 228 4.78 -13.12 17.60
CA GLY A 228 3.67 -14.06 17.82
C GLY A 228 3.19 -14.73 16.53
N ILE A 229 3.37 -14.09 15.38
CA ILE A 229 2.98 -14.58 14.06
C ILE A 229 3.64 -15.91 13.71
N GLU A 230 4.82 -16.19 14.27
CA GLU A 230 5.55 -17.46 14.06
C GLU A 230 4.80 -18.67 14.62
N THR A 231 3.87 -18.44 15.56
CA THR A 231 3.01 -19.49 16.15
C THR A 231 1.63 -19.58 15.49
N TYR A 232 1.33 -18.73 14.51
CA TYR A 232 0.08 -18.79 13.77
C TYR A 232 0.06 -20.03 12.87
N ASP A 233 -0.98 -20.84 13.01
CA ASP A 233 -1.20 -22.03 12.19
C ASP A 233 -2.43 -21.80 11.30
N ARG A 234 -2.18 -21.70 10.00
CA ARG A 234 -3.20 -21.47 8.97
C ARG A 234 -4.16 -22.64 8.82
N ASP A 235 -3.69 -23.87 9.08
CA ASP A 235 -4.44 -25.09 8.82
C ASP A 235 -5.41 -25.41 9.97
N SER A 236 -4.96 -25.23 11.21
CA SER A 236 -5.84 -25.42 12.38
C SER A 236 -6.72 -24.21 12.67
N GLY A 237 -6.26 -23.01 12.29
CA GLY A 237 -6.92 -21.75 12.60
C GLY A 237 -6.98 -21.45 14.10
N ASP A 238 -7.45 -20.25 14.44
CA ASP A 238 -7.79 -19.89 15.81
C ASP A 238 -9.29 -19.58 15.88
N PRO A 239 -10.09 -20.39 16.60
CA PRO A 239 -11.54 -20.21 16.67
C PRO A 239 -11.97 -18.93 17.41
N GLU A 240 -11.05 -18.28 18.13
CA GLU A 240 -11.31 -16.99 18.76
C GLU A 240 -11.17 -15.81 17.79
N LEU A 241 -10.54 -15.98 16.63
CA LEU A 241 -10.39 -14.89 15.66
C LEU A 241 -11.67 -14.64 14.85
N GLY A 242 -11.89 -13.38 14.46
CA GLY A 242 -12.89 -13.00 13.47
C GLY A 242 -12.45 -13.34 12.04
N GLU A 243 -13.39 -13.33 11.10
CA GLU A 243 -13.13 -13.61 9.68
C GLU A 243 -12.08 -12.67 9.08
N ASP A 244 -12.23 -11.37 9.29
CA ASP A 244 -11.29 -10.34 8.80
C ASP A 244 -9.89 -10.47 9.42
N GLN A 245 -9.82 -10.83 10.71
CA GLN A 245 -8.55 -11.11 11.38
C GLN A 245 -7.86 -12.35 10.79
N VAL A 246 -8.60 -13.42 10.53
CA VAL A 246 -8.08 -14.62 9.86
C VAL A 246 -7.63 -14.30 8.43
N ALA A 247 -8.43 -13.55 7.67
CA ALA A 247 -8.08 -13.15 6.31
C ALA A 247 -6.79 -12.32 6.30
N PHE A 248 -6.65 -11.37 7.22
CA PHE A 248 -5.46 -10.54 7.34
C PHE A 248 -4.22 -11.34 7.78
N LEU A 249 -4.33 -12.21 8.79
CA LEU A 249 -3.20 -13.03 9.22
C LEU A 249 -2.77 -14.02 8.13
N ASN A 250 -3.70 -14.59 7.37
CA ASN A 250 -3.39 -15.45 6.22
C ASN A 250 -2.59 -14.73 5.13
N MET A 251 -2.84 -13.43 4.94
CA MET A 251 -2.10 -12.59 4.01
C MET A 251 -0.70 -12.23 4.55
N VAL A 252 -0.60 -11.86 5.84
CA VAL A 252 0.64 -11.37 6.45
C VAL A 252 1.61 -12.50 6.84
N TYR A 253 1.11 -13.65 7.27
CA TYR A 253 1.93 -14.77 7.74
C TYR A 253 2.99 -15.24 6.73
N PRO A 254 2.65 -15.60 5.48
CA PRO A 254 3.67 -16.07 4.52
C PRO A 254 4.66 -14.96 4.19
N GLN A 255 4.19 -13.70 4.15
CA GLN A 255 5.00 -12.53 3.85
C GLN A 255 6.02 -12.20 4.95
N THR A 256 5.69 -12.45 6.20
CA THR A 256 6.57 -12.16 7.35
C THR A 256 7.54 -13.30 7.63
N THR A 257 7.08 -14.55 7.53
CA THR A 257 7.88 -15.75 7.80
C THR A 257 8.76 -16.16 6.62
N GLY A 258 8.30 -15.95 5.38
CA GLY A 258 9.04 -16.26 4.16
C GLY A 258 10.02 -15.17 3.74
N ALA A 259 9.78 -13.91 4.11
CA ALA A 259 10.59 -12.75 3.70
C ALA A 259 12.11 -12.93 3.85
N PRO A 260 12.67 -13.51 4.93
CA PRO A 260 14.12 -13.74 5.05
C PRO A 260 14.71 -14.58 3.91
N ASN A 261 13.91 -15.42 3.26
CA ASN A 261 14.28 -16.24 2.10
C ASN A 261 13.57 -15.77 0.82
N GLY A 262 13.07 -14.54 0.82
CA GLY A 262 12.26 -13.94 -0.25
C GLY A 262 13.04 -13.73 -1.54
N VAL A 263 12.44 -14.07 -2.68
CA VAL A 263 12.99 -13.87 -4.02
C VAL A 263 11.93 -13.22 -4.91
N PHE A 264 12.24 -12.03 -5.42
CA PHE A 264 11.39 -11.31 -6.37
C PHE A 264 11.90 -11.54 -7.80
N LEU A 265 11.22 -12.39 -8.56
CA LEU A 265 11.57 -12.69 -9.95
C LEU A 265 11.21 -11.55 -10.91
N TRP A 266 10.23 -10.72 -10.53
CA TRP A 266 9.63 -9.70 -11.37
C TRP A 266 9.52 -8.36 -10.64
N ASN A 267 9.45 -7.29 -11.42
CA ASN A 267 8.96 -5.99 -10.97
C ASN A 267 7.57 -5.79 -11.60
N ILE A 268 6.53 -5.91 -10.78
CA ILE A 268 5.14 -5.71 -11.22
C ILE A 268 4.77 -4.23 -11.30
N GLU A 269 5.52 -3.39 -10.60
CA GLU A 269 5.35 -1.94 -10.58
C GLU A 269 5.82 -1.26 -11.87
N SER A 270 5.34 -0.04 -12.09
CA SER A 270 5.78 0.81 -13.19
C SER A 270 7.28 1.13 -13.15
N TYR A 271 7.88 1.31 -14.33
CA TYR A 271 9.26 1.78 -14.50
C TYR A 271 9.35 3.29 -14.70
N ALA A 272 8.23 4.00 -14.74
CA ALA A 272 8.20 5.43 -15.05
C ALA A 272 9.05 6.30 -14.11
N ASP A 273 9.40 5.80 -12.92
CA ASP A 273 10.22 6.47 -11.91
C ASP A 273 11.70 6.51 -12.27
N ILE A 274 12.13 5.60 -13.14
CA ILE A 274 13.52 5.44 -13.55
C ILE A 274 13.77 5.77 -15.03
N GLU A 275 12.72 6.00 -15.83
CA GLU A 275 12.81 6.29 -17.27
C GLU A 275 13.47 7.64 -17.60
N LYS A 276 13.54 8.55 -16.63
CA LYS A 276 14.09 9.89 -16.83
C LYS A 276 15.15 10.20 -15.78
N PRO A 277 16.45 10.17 -16.15
CA PRO A 277 17.49 10.64 -15.26
C PRO A 277 17.38 12.17 -15.11
N ARG A 278 18.08 12.71 -14.11
CA ARG A 278 18.27 14.15 -13.96
C ARG A 278 18.86 14.76 -15.23
N GLU A 279 18.48 15.99 -15.55
CA GLU A 279 18.98 16.70 -16.74
C GLU A 279 20.50 16.85 -16.77
N GLU A 280 21.15 16.94 -15.59
CA GLU A 280 22.60 17.06 -15.49
C GLU A 280 23.34 15.73 -15.50
N PHE A 281 22.62 14.60 -15.45
CA PHE A 281 23.23 13.27 -15.43
C PHE A 281 23.93 12.99 -16.76
N LYS A 282 25.20 12.58 -16.70
CA LYS A 282 26.00 12.27 -17.89
C LYS A 282 26.41 10.80 -17.88
N PRO A 283 25.88 9.96 -18.78
CA PRO A 283 26.30 8.58 -18.93
C PRO A 283 27.82 8.41 -19.10
N PRO A 284 28.40 7.26 -18.71
CA PRO A 284 27.74 6.10 -18.11
C PRO A 284 27.62 6.18 -16.57
N ILE A 285 26.80 5.30 -15.99
CA ILE A 285 26.84 4.98 -14.56
C ILE A 285 28.23 4.46 -14.19
N SER A 286 28.79 4.95 -13.07
CA SER A 286 30.04 4.40 -12.49
C SER A 286 29.76 3.15 -11.66
N ALA A 287 28.75 3.18 -10.81
CA ALA A 287 28.27 2.05 -10.04
C ALA A 287 26.75 2.09 -9.84
N LEU A 288 26.09 0.94 -9.97
CA LEU A 288 24.69 0.76 -9.57
C LEU A 288 24.63 -0.13 -8.32
N TYR A 289 24.18 0.43 -7.21
CA TYR A 289 23.87 -0.29 -5.97
C TYR A 289 22.38 -0.62 -5.96
N CYS A 290 21.98 -1.89 -5.89
CA CYS A 290 20.54 -2.18 -5.85
C CYS A 290 20.12 -3.45 -5.14
N VAL A 291 18.83 -3.51 -4.80
CA VAL A 291 18.19 -4.74 -4.33
C VAL A 291 18.24 -5.86 -5.37
N ALA A 292 18.29 -7.12 -4.93
CA ALA A 292 18.36 -8.29 -5.81
C ALA A 292 16.97 -8.72 -6.29
N ALA A 293 16.25 -7.80 -6.94
CA ALA A 293 14.85 -7.98 -7.37
C ALA A 293 14.65 -7.66 -8.86
N GLY A 294 13.98 -8.58 -9.57
CA GLY A 294 13.49 -8.40 -10.95
C GLY A 294 14.50 -7.83 -11.95
N PHE A 295 14.00 -7.01 -12.88
CA PHE A 295 14.72 -6.41 -14.02
C PHE A 295 14.81 -4.87 -13.98
N LYS A 296 14.25 -4.23 -12.96
CA LYS A 296 14.37 -2.78 -12.78
C LYS A 296 15.82 -2.29 -12.68
N PRO A 297 16.78 -3.02 -12.07
CA PRO A 297 18.20 -2.66 -12.13
C PRO A 297 18.74 -2.61 -13.56
N ASN A 298 18.36 -3.59 -14.39
CA ASN A 298 18.71 -3.62 -15.81
C ASN A 298 18.13 -2.41 -16.55
N ARG A 299 16.88 -2.02 -16.26
CA ARG A 299 16.29 -0.83 -16.85
C ARG A 299 16.97 0.47 -16.42
N ILE A 300 17.42 0.57 -15.17
CA ILE A 300 18.21 1.72 -14.69
C ILE A 300 19.50 1.84 -15.51
N LEU A 301 20.24 0.73 -15.68
CA LEU A 301 21.45 0.69 -16.51
C LEU A 301 21.16 1.07 -17.96
N GLN A 302 20.06 0.57 -18.55
CA GLN A 302 19.65 0.90 -19.91
C GLN A 302 19.38 2.40 -20.07
N THR A 303 18.68 3.00 -19.11
CA THR A 303 18.25 4.41 -19.16
C THR A 303 19.41 5.37 -18.94
N HIS A 304 20.30 5.05 -18.02
CA HIS A 304 21.42 5.91 -17.63
C HIS A 304 22.70 5.61 -18.41
N GLY A 305 22.72 4.55 -19.21
CA GLY A 305 23.89 4.06 -19.92
C GLY A 305 24.92 3.40 -18.98
N PHE A 306 25.57 2.36 -19.49
CA PHE A 306 26.62 1.63 -18.78
C PHE A 306 27.67 1.11 -19.76
N ASP A 307 28.86 0.81 -19.26
CA ASP A 307 29.94 0.23 -20.04
C ASP A 307 30.74 -0.80 -19.21
N ALA A 308 31.86 -1.30 -19.76
CA ALA A 308 32.69 -2.31 -19.11
C ALA A 308 33.36 -1.83 -17.80
N SER A 309 33.37 -0.52 -17.52
CA SER A 309 33.86 0.04 -16.25
C SER A 309 32.78 0.19 -15.19
N THR A 310 31.49 0.14 -15.59
CA THR A 310 30.36 0.20 -14.66
C THR A 310 30.38 -1.00 -13.72
N ARG A 311 30.25 -0.77 -12.41
CA ARG A 311 30.13 -1.84 -11.42
C ARG A 311 28.68 -2.08 -11.01
N MET A 312 28.28 -3.34 -10.96
CA MET A 312 26.98 -3.75 -10.43
C MET A 312 27.16 -4.28 -9.00
N VAL A 313 26.45 -3.70 -8.04
CA VAL A 313 26.51 -4.10 -6.63
C VAL A 313 25.10 -4.45 -6.15
N TYR A 314 24.81 -5.74 -6.08
CA TYR A 314 23.57 -6.23 -5.48
C TYR A 314 23.70 -6.24 -3.96
N PHE A 315 22.67 -5.77 -3.27
CA PHE A 315 22.50 -5.97 -1.83
C PHE A 315 21.13 -6.52 -1.53
N ASP A 316 21.00 -7.40 -0.56
CA ASP A 316 19.69 -7.87 -0.11
C ASP A 316 19.81 -8.42 1.32
N TYR A 317 18.71 -8.40 2.06
CA TYR A 317 18.66 -9.06 3.36
C TYR A 317 18.40 -10.57 3.21
N SER A 318 17.90 -11.00 2.05
CA SER A 318 17.72 -12.41 1.71
C SER A 318 18.95 -13.01 1.04
N PRO A 319 19.61 -14.00 1.68
CA PRO A 319 20.67 -14.77 1.01
C PRO A 319 20.17 -15.50 -0.23
N SER A 320 18.92 -15.96 -0.24
CA SER A 320 18.29 -16.64 -1.37
C SER A 320 18.16 -15.71 -2.57
N ALA A 321 17.72 -14.46 -2.38
CA ALA A 321 17.67 -13.46 -3.47
C ALA A 321 19.04 -13.26 -4.12
N LEU A 322 20.09 -13.10 -3.32
CA LEU A 322 21.45 -12.91 -3.82
C LEU A 322 21.97 -14.15 -4.56
N ALA A 323 21.73 -15.35 -4.01
CA ALA A 323 22.14 -16.60 -4.63
C ALA A 323 21.43 -16.84 -5.97
N THR A 324 20.12 -16.62 -6.01
CA THR A 324 19.29 -16.70 -7.23
C THR A 324 19.74 -15.68 -8.27
N LYS A 325 19.97 -14.41 -7.89
CA LYS A 325 20.41 -13.38 -8.82
C LYS A 325 21.80 -13.69 -9.41
N ARG A 326 22.72 -14.21 -8.58
CA ARG A 326 24.02 -14.68 -9.05
C ARG A 326 23.88 -15.84 -10.04
N TYR A 327 23.07 -16.83 -9.69
CA TYR A 327 22.82 -17.98 -10.58
C TYR A 327 22.25 -17.53 -11.94
N MET A 328 21.34 -16.55 -11.94
CA MET A 328 20.80 -15.96 -13.16
C MET A 328 21.88 -15.28 -14.02
N VAL A 329 22.76 -14.48 -13.42
CA VAL A 329 23.89 -13.84 -14.14
C VAL A 329 24.82 -14.90 -14.76
N ASP A 330 25.07 -15.99 -14.04
CA ASP A 330 26.03 -17.02 -14.45
C ASP A 330 25.47 -18.00 -15.50
N HIS A 331 24.15 -18.25 -15.50
CA HIS A 331 23.55 -19.37 -16.26
C HIS A 331 22.46 -18.97 -17.25
N TRP A 332 21.88 -17.77 -17.15
CA TRP A 332 20.83 -17.33 -18.07
C TRP A 332 21.41 -16.54 -19.24
N ASP A 333 20.98 -16.84 -20.46
CA ASP A 333 21.44 -16.19 -21.69
C ASP A 333 20.57 -14.99 -22.12
N GLY A 334 19.50 -14.73 -21.36
CA GLY A 334 18.55 -13.65 -21.62
C GLY A 334 17.40 -14.03 -22.55
N GLU A 335 17.22 -15.33 -22.86
CA GLU A 335 16.12 -15.85 -23.68
C GLU A 335 15.17 -16.72 -22.85
N ASP A 336 13.88 -16.73 -23.20
CA ASP A 336 12.82 -17.55 -22.57
C ASP A 336 12.89 -17.60 -21.02
N PHE A 337 12.63 -16.46 -20.38
CA PHE A 337 12.66 -16.40 -18.92
C PHE A 337 11.72 -17.41 -18.23
N PRO A 338 10.50 -17.70 -18.74
CA PRO A 338 9.67 -18.77 -18.19
C PRO A 338 10.35 -20.15 -18.16
N ASP A 339 11.04 -20.57 -19.22
CA ASP A 339 11.84 -21.81 -19.20
C ASP A 339 12.98 -21.74 -18.18
N PHE A 340 13.61 -20.57 -18.04
CA PHE A 340 14.67 -20.38 -17.05
C PHE A 340 14.14 -20.46 -15.61
N ILE A 341 12.94 -19.96 -15.32
CA ILE A 341 12.28 -20.09 -14.01
C ILE A 341 12.09 -21.57 -13.64
N ASP A 342 11.73 -22.44 -14.60
CA ASP A 342 11.62 -23.88 -14.36
C ASP A 342 12.95 -24.52 -13.97
N GLN A 343 14.08 -24.00 -14.46
CA GLN A 343 15.41 -24.45 -14.06
C GLN A 343 15.79 -23.89 -12.69
N LEU A 344 15.54 -22.60 -12.48
CA LEU A 344 15.85 -21.88 -11.26
C LEU A 344 15.13 -22.47 -10.04
N THR A 345 13.86 -22.83 -10.19
CA THR A 345 13.04 -23.44 -9.13
C THR A 345 13.45 -24.87 -8.79
N ARG A 346 14.18 -25.57 -9.68
CA ARG A 346 14.81 -26.86 -9.35
C ARG A 346 16.09 -26.69 -8.54
N GLU A 347 16.87 -25.66 -8.85
CA GLU A 347 18.10 -25.33 -8.10
C GLU A 347 17.77 -24.73 -6.72
N PHE A 348 16.75 -23.88 -6.67
CA PHE A 348 16.28 -23.18 -5.47
C PHE A 348 14.82 -23.56 -5.19
N PRO A 349 14.55 -24.74 -4.60
CA PRO A 349 13.20 -25.25 -4.43
C PRO A 349 12.37 -24.46 -3.41
N HIS A 350 11.07 -24.43 -3.66
CA HIS A 350 10.05 -24.05 -2.68
C HIS A 350 9.81 -25.22 -1.70
N PRO A 351 9.59 -24.99 -0.39
CA PRO A 351 9.46 -23.70 0.30
C PRO A 351 10.76 -23.13 0.89
N GLN A 352 11.92 -23.75 0.66
CA GLN A 352 13.20 -23.24 1.17
C GLN A 352 13.53 -21.86 0.61
N THR A 353 13.12 -21.63 -0.63
CA THR A 353 13.12 -20.31 -1.28
C THR A 353 11.69 -19.80 -1.36
N PHE A 354 11.46 -18.61 -0.81
CA PHE A 354 10.14 -17.99 -0.81
C PHE A 354 10.00 -17.08 -2.03
N TYR A 355 9.38 -17.57 -3.08
CA TYR A 355 9.15 -16.78 -4.29
C TYR A 355 7.97 -15.83 -4.10
N GLN A 356 8.26 -14.54 -4.23
CA GLN A 356 7.27 -13.47 -4.15
C GLN A 356 6.57 -13.33 -5.51
N LEU A 357 5.47 -14.07 -5.68
CA LEU A 357 4.60 -13.99 -6.86
C LEU A 357 3.27 -13.28 -6.51
N TRP A 358 2.54 -12.86 -7.53
CA TRP A 358 1.26 -12.17 -7.38
C TRP A 358 0.15 -13.11 -6.88
N GLY A 359 -0.89 -12.55 -6.25
CA GLY A 359 -2.13 -13.26 -5.95
C GLY A 359 -1.98 -14.58 -5.15
N ASP A 360 -1.07 -14.62 -4.18
CA ASP A 360 -0.73 -15.81 -3.36
C ASP A 360 -0.21 -17.02 -4.16
N LEU A 361 0.28 -16.79 -5.38
CA LEU A 361 0.87 -17.86 -6.19
C LEU A 361 2.23 -18.28 -5.65
N THR A 362 2.58 -19.52 -5.94
CA THR A 362 3.89 -20.14 -5.69
C THR A 362 4.36 -20.81 -6.97
N PRO A 363 5.64 -21.21 -7.07
CA PRO A 363 6.11 -22.01 -8.20
C PRO A 363 5.30 -23.30 -8.44
N ASP A 364 4.62 -23.81 -7.41
CA ASP A 364 3.84 -25.05 -7.48
C ASP A 364 2.45 -24.85 -8.11
N ASN A 365 1.93 -23.62 -8.14
CA ASN A 365 0.56 -23.34 -8.62
C ASN A 365 0.47 -22.25 -9.71
N VAL A 366 1.53 -21.49 -9.96
CA VAL A 366 1.58 -20.51 -11.06
C VAL A 366 1.51 -21.24 -12.40
N THR A 367 0.68 -20.77 -13.32
CA THR A 367 0.57 -21.42 -14.62
C THR A 367 1.67 -20.95 -15.57
N ARG A 368 2.06 -21.81 -16.51
CA ARG A 368 2.99 -21.42 -17.58
C ARG A 368 2.47 -20.25 -18.42
N SER A 369 1.15 -20.15 -18.59
CA SER A 369 0.54 -19.05 -19.32
C SER A 369 0.67 -17.72 -18.57
N ASP A 370 0.54 -17.72 -17.25
CA ASP A 370 0.75 -16.50 -16.45
C ASP A 370 2.21 -16.03 -16.55
N MET A 371 3.17 -16.97 -16.43
CA MET A 371 4.59 -16.65 -16.57
C MET A 371 4.92 -16.09 -17.96
N GLN A 372 4.35 -16.68 -19.02
CA GLN A 372 4.54 -16.21 -20.39
C GLN A 372 3.98 -14.79 -20.59
N GLN A 373 2.79 -14.50 -20.08
CA GLN A 373 2.20 -13.16 -20.17
C GLN A 373 3.03 -12.12 -19.41
N MET A 374 3.53 -12.45 -18.22
CA MET A 374 4.43 -11.55 -17.47
C MET A 374 5.73 -11.30 -18.23
N TRP A 375 6.27 -12.32 -18.90
CA TRP A 375 7.46 -12.16 -19.72
C TRP A 375 7.22 -11.26 -20.92
N GLU A 376 6.10 -11.44 -21.63
CA GLU A 376 5.71 -10.58 -22.75
C GLU A 376 5.53 -9.12 -22.32
N GLN A 377 4.87 -8.89 -21.19
CA GLN A 377 4.73 -7.54 -20.61
C GLN A 377 6.07 -6.92 -20.24
N GLU A 378 7.00 -7.71 -19.72
CA GLU A 378 8.36 -7.23 -19.46
C GLU A 378 9.02 -6.85 -20.79
N LEU A 379 9.03 -7.74 -21.78
CA LEU A 379 9.64 -7.49 -23.10
C LEU A 379 9.08 -6.25 -23.82
N ASP A 380 7.80 -5.94 -23.64
CA ASP A 380 7.19 -4.72 -24.17
C ASP A 380 7.88 -3.45 -23.63
N LYS A 381 8.32 -3.44 -22.37
CA LYS A 381 9.09 -2.32 -21.77
C LYS A 381 10.45 -2.13 -22.44
N TRP A 382 10.97 -3.19 -23.07
CA TRP A 382 12.25 -3.21 -23.78
C TRP A 382 12.11 -2.99 -25.28
N GLU A 383 10.88 -2.79 -25.77
CA GLU A 383 10.58 -2.73 -27.21
C GLU A 383 10.96 -4.05 -27.93
N GLY A 384 10.86 -5.18 -27.21
CA GLY A 384 11.00 -6.53 -27.74
C GLY A 384 12.21 -7.32 -27.20
N ALA A 385 12.16 -8.64 -27.47
CA ALA A 385 13.15 -9.62 -26.99
C ALA A 385 14.59 -9.35 -27.44
N GLU A 386 14.79 -8.82 -28.65
CA GLU A 386 16.13 -8.57 -29.16
C GLU A 386 16.87 -7.49 -28.36
N ASN A 387 16.17 -6.40 -28.03
CA ASN A 387 16.72 -5.31 -27.23
C ASN A 387 17.05 -5.77 -25.81
N PHE A 388 16.14 -6.52 -25.18
CA PHE A 388 16.38 -7.13 -23.88
C PHE A 388 17.63 -8.02 -23.92
N ARG A 389 17.71 -8.93 -24.88
CA ARG A 389 18.84 -9.86 -25.01
C ARG A 389 20.17 -9.15 -25.26
N ASN A 390 20.17 -8.11 -26.12
CA ASN A 390 21.37 -7.33 -26.37
C ASN A 390 21.84 -6.60 -25.10
N HIS A 391 20.91 -6.03 -24.34
CA HIS A 391 21.19 -5.47 -23.03
C HIS A 391 21.77 -6.53 -22.09
N TRP A 392 21.11 -7.68 -21.94
CA TRP A 392 21.52 -8.77 -21.04
C TRP A 392 22.94 -9.25 -21.34
N ARG A 393 23.27 -9.45 -22.62
CA ARG A 393 24.62 -9.86 -23.06
C ARG A 393 25.70 -8.86 -22.69
N ALA A 394 25.42 -7.55 -22.77
CA ALA A 394 26.36 -6.53 -22.32
C ALA A 394 26.43 -6.48 -20.79
N TYR A 395 25.29 -6.58 -20.13
CA TYR A 395 25.15 -6.56 -18.68
C TYR A 395 25.98 -7.68 -18.02
N VAL A 396 25.88 -8.93 -18.45
CA VAL A 396 26.64 -10.04 -17.82
C VAL A 396 28.16 -9.91 -17.95
N GLN A 397 28.68 -9.02 -18.81
CA GLN A 397 30.12 -8.78 -18.96
C GLN A 397 30.69 -7.77 -17.96
N ILE A 398 29.85 -7.00 -17.27
CA ILE A 398 30.32 -6.02 -16.28
C ILE A 398 30.61 -6.70 -14.94
N PRO A 399 31.45 -6.09 -14.06
CA PRO A 399 31.70 -6.64 -12.73
C PRO A 399 30.44 -6.67 -11.85
N HIS A 400 30.21 -7.81 -11.18
CA HIS A 400 29.10 -8.02 -10.24
C HIS A 400 29.60 -8.31 -8.83
N GLU A 401 29.08 -7.59 -7.85
CA GLU A 401 29.30 -7.79 -6.41
C GLU A 401 27.97 -8.08 -5.71
N PHE A 402 28.01 -8.85 -4.63
CA PHE A 402 26.82 -9.26 -3.87
C PHE A 402 27.07 -9.08 -2.37
N ILE A 403 26.21 -8.33 -1.69
CA ILE A 403 26.33 -7.97 -0.27
C ILE A 403 25.07 -8.40 0.47
N CYS A 404 25.20 -9.33 1.41
CA CYS A 404 24.09 -9.62 2.34
C CYS A 404 24.00 -8.49 3.36
N CYS A 405 22.96 -7.66 3.28
CA CYS A 405 22.78 -6.48 4.12
C CYS A 405 21.28 -6.24 4.38
N ASN A 406 20.93 -6.15 5.67
CA ASN A 406 19.60 -5.76 6.10
C ASN A 406 19.59 -4.26 6.46
N LEU A 407 19.01 -3.43 5.58
CA LEU A 407 18.92 -1.98 5.77
C LEU A 407 18.14 -1.57 7.03
N LEU A 408 17.18 -2.40 7.46
CA LEU A 408 16.37 -2.14 8.67
C LEU A 408 17.19 -2.35 9.96
N VAL A 409 18.17 -3.23 9.94
CA VAL A 409 19.02 -3.55 11.10
C VAL A 409 20.29 -2.72 11.10
N ASP A 410 21.13 -2.89 10.07
CA ASP A 410 22.42 -2.22 9.96
C ASP A 410 22.80 -1.98 8.48
N PRO A 411 22.62 -0.74 7.98
CA PRO A 411 22.99 -0.39 6.61
C PRO A 411 24.50 -0.18 6.40
N SER A 412 25.34 -0.25 7.44
CA SER A 412 26.78 0.06 7.33
C SER A 412 27.51 -0.84 6.32
N LEU A 413 27.17 -2.13 6.28
CA LEU A 413 27.75 -3.10 5.35
C LEU A 413 27.63 -2.67 3.88
N LEU A 414 26.53 -2.02 3.52
CA LEU A 414 26.34 -1.45 2.19
C LEU A 414 26.96 -0.05 2.10
N THR A 415 26.64 0.85 3.03
CA THR A 415 27.01 2.27 2.90
C THR A 415 28.52 2.49 2.92
N GLU A 416 29.30 1.66 3.62
CA GLU A 416 30.77 1.71 3.57
C GLU A 416 31.33 1.34 2.19
N LYS A 417 30.60 0.55 1.41
CA LYS A 417 30.96 0.13 0.04
C LYS A 417 30.51 1.10 -1.05
N ILE A 418 29.69 2.09 -0.70
CA ILE A 418 29.34 3.17 -1.63
C ILE A 418 30.60 3.97 -1.93
N SER A 419 30.96 4.09 -3.21
CA SER A 419 32.05 4.95 -3.66
C SER A 419 31.57 6.39 -3.76
N ASP A 420 32.52 7.33 -3.64
CA ASP A 420 32.35 8.76 -3.93
C ASP A 420 32.52 9.07 -5.43
N ASP A 421 32.40 8.06 -6.30
CA ASP A 421 32.47 8.25 -7.74
C ASP A 421 31.30 9.11 -8.22
N PRO A 422 31.52 10.00 -9.20
CA PRO A 422 30.43 10.68 -9.88
C PRO A 422 29.56 9.67 -10.62
N ASN A 423 28.30 10.00 -10.86
CA ASN A 423 27.32 9.17 -11.58
C ASN A 423 27.04 7.79 -10.93
N ALA A 424 27.32 7.62 -9.64
CA ALA A 424 26.85 6.46 -8.90
C ALA A 424 25.33 6.56 -8.69
N VAL A 425 24.65 5.42 -8.73
CA VAL A 425 23.20 5.30 -8.59
C VAL A 425 22.88 4.25 -7.53
N ILE A 426 21.86 4.48 -6.72
CA ILE A 426 21.32 3.47 -5.80
C ILE A 426 19.82 3.30 -5.98
N TRP A 427 19.36 2.04 -5.98
CA TRP A 427 17.94 1.68 -5.99
C TRP A 427 17.60 0.66 -4.91
N TRP A 428 16.80 1.05 -3.91
CA TRP A 428 16.45 0.18 -2.78
C TRP A 428 14.99 -0.29 -2.76
N SER A 429 14.25 -0.07 -3.85
CA SER A 429 12.80 -0.36 -3.91
C SER A 429 12.05 0.27 -2.71
N ASN A 430 11.14 -0.46 -2.10
CA ASN A 430 10.39 -0.10 -0.90
C ASN A 430 10.92 -0.78 0.38
N ALA A 431 12.23 -0.97 0.52
CA ALA A 431 12.84 -1.72 1.63
C ALA A 431 12.38 -1.27 3.05
N PHE A 432 11.96 -0.01 3.23
CA PHE A 432 11.48 0.55 4.50
C PHE A 432 9.94 0.50 4.66
N PHE A 433 9.25 -0.08 3.69
CA PHE A 433 7.78 -0.16 3.60
C PHE A 433 7.26 -1.53 3.13
N THR A 434 8.03 -2.60 3.35
CA THR A 434 7.56 -3.96 3.06
C THR A 434 6.54 -4.41 4.10
N MET A 435 5.73 -5.43 3.78
CA MET A 435 4.81 -6.04 4.77
C MET A 435 5.57 -6.55 6.01
N TYR A 436 6.78 -7.10 5.81
CA TYR A 436 7.69 -7.46 6.90
C TYR A 436 7.99 -6.25 7.79
N GLY A 437 8.41 -5.13 7.20
CA GLY A 437 8.70 -3.91 7.93
C GLY A 437 7.49 -3.38 8.71
N ASN A 438 6.34 -3.29 8.05
CA ASN A 438 5.09 -2.78 8.64
C ASN A 438 4.53 -3.70 9.75
N TRP A 439 4.86 -4.98 9.71
CA TRP A 439 4.49 -5.94 10.76
C TRP A 439 5.36 -5.84 12.01
N PHE A 440 6.69 -5.84 11.84
CA PHE A 440 7.63 -5.92 12.97
C PHE A 440 8.02 -4.59 13.60
N TYR A 441 7.84 -3.48 12.87
CA TYR A 441 8.28 -2.16 13.32
C TYR A 441 7.12 -1.16 13.31
N SER A 442 7.12 -0.27 14.30
CA SER A 442 6.24 0.89 14.35
C SER A 442 6.60 1.93 13.29
N LEU A 443 5.70 2.88 13.06
CA LEU A 443 5.93 4.02 12.16
C LEU A 443 7.23 4.79 12.52
N ASP A 444 7.43 5.07 13.81
CA ASP A 444 8.60 5.83 14.29
C ASP A 444 9.91 5.05 14.14
N GLU A 445 9.88 3.74 14.38
CA GLU A 445 11.07 2.89 14.20
C GLU A 445 11.50 2.84 12.74
N ARG A 446 10.55 2.68 11.80
CA ARG A 446 10.85 2.68 10.36
C ARG A 446 11.41 4.02 9.89
N LYS A 447 10.84 5.13 10.38
CA LYS A 447 11.38 6.48 10.13
C LYS A 447 12.84 6.60 10.59
N GLN A 448 13.16 6.15 11.81
CA GLN A 448 14.54 6.19 12.32
C GLN A 448 15.50 5.32 11.52
N MET A 449 15.05 4.15 11.07
CA MET A 449 15.84 3.26 10.20
C MET A 449 16.15 3.92 8.86
N TYR A 450 15.14 4.55 8.24
CA TYR A 450 15.26 5.27 6.98
C TYR A 450 16.19 6.49 7.12
N GLU A 451 16.00 7.31 8.14
CA GLU A 451 16.85 8.47 8.43
C GLU A 451 18.32 8.07 8.64
N ARG A 452 18.56 6.96 9.34
CA ARG A 452 19.90 6.42 9.53
C ARG A 452 20.54 6.05 8.18
N PHE A 453 19.80 5.39 7.30
CA PHE A 453 20.27 4.99 5.97
C PHE A 453 20.56 6.21 5.09
N ILE A 454 19.60 7.11 4.90
CA ILE A 454 19.75 8.29 4.04
C ILE A 454 20.88 9.20 4.53
N ARG A 455 21.03 9.38 5.84
CA ARG A 455 22.14 10.15 6.42
C ARG A 455 23.50 9.51 6.15
N GLN A 456 23.60 8.18 6.15
CA GLN A 456 24.86 7.49 5.88
C GLN A 456 25.25 7.62 4.41
N ILE A 457 24.31 7.39 3.47
CA ILE A 457 24.60 7.50 2.04
C ILE A 457 24.91 8.94 1.63
N SER A 458 24.21 9.95 2.18
CA SER A 458 24.45 11.36 1.87
C SER A 458 25.81 11.86 2.36
N ARG A 459 26.30 11.33 3.48
CA ARG A 459 27.67 11.60 3.96
C ARG A 459 28.73 10.89 3.13
N ARG A 460 28.42 9.70 2.62
CA ARG A 460 29.38 8.89 1.86
C ARG A 460 29.57 9.42 0.45
N ASN A 461 28.48 9.71 -0.24
CA ASN A 461 28.46 10.28 -1.58
C ASN A 461 27.24 11.22 -1.71
N PRO A 462 27.41 12.53 -1.50
CA PRO A 462 26.32 13.49 -1.62
C PRO A 462 25.79 13.61 -3.07
N GLU A 463 26.56 13.19 -4.07
CA GLU A 463 26.19 13.18 -5.50
C GLU A 463 25.64 11.81 -5.97
N LEU A 464 25.36 10.89 -5.04
CA LEU A 464 24.71 9.62 -5.35
C LEU A 464 23.27 9.87 -5.81
N SER A 465 22.91 9.38 -7.00
CA SER A 465 21.54 9.47 -7.50
C SER A 465 20.65 8.43 -6.84
N LEU A 466 19.53 8.88 -6.28
CA LEU A 466 18.63 8.07 -5.47
C LEU A 466 17.39 7.61 -6.24
N TYR A 467 17.05 6.33 -6.10
CA TYR A 467 15.80 5.71 -6.53
C TYR A 467 15.24 4.79 -5.42
N GLY A 468 13.94 4.83 -5.15
CA GLY A 468 13.29 3.94 -4.17
C GLY A 468 12.09 4.60 -3.51
N SER A 469 11.79 4.16 -2.30
CA SER A 469 10.69 4.72 -1.49
C SER A 469 11.13 4.99 -0.05
N ASP A 470 10.54 6.01 0.57
CA ASP A 470 10.79 6.35 1.97
C ASP A 470 10.02 5.45 2.96
N ASP A 471 10.09 5.77 4.25
CA ASP A 471 9.36 5.09 5.33
C ASP A 471 7.84 5.28 5.30
N ASN A 472 7.31 6.09 4.39
CA ASN A 472 5.87 6.24 4.14
C ASN A 472 5.46 5.75 2.76
N ASN A 473 6.36 5.02 2.06
CA ASN A 473 6.15 4.55 0.70
C ASN A 473 6.05 5.68 -0.34
N MET A 474 6.58 6.86 -0.04
CA MET A 474 6.69 7.95 -1.02
C MET A 474 7.89 7.74 -1.91
N ASN A 475 7.72 7.99 -3.19
CA ASN A 475 8.78 7.80 -4.16
C ASN A 475 9.93 8.80 -3.96
N VAL A 476 11.15 8.28 -4.01
CA VAL A 476 12.40 9.05 -4.04
C VAL A 476 13.05 8.77 -5.38
N ASN A 477 12.92 9.69 -6.33
CA ASN A 477 13.30 9.43 -7.72
C ASN A 477 14.17 10.56 -8.27
N SER A 478 15.34 10.19 -8.80
CA SER A 478 16.21 11.09 -9.57
C SER A 478 16.61 12.35 -8.80
N VAL A 479 16.99 12.18 -7.53
CA VAL A 479 17.49 13.24 -6.64
C VAL A 479 18.84 12.85 -6.07
N LEU A 480 19.70 13.82 -5.77
CA LEU A 480 21.01 13.53 -5.16
C LEU A 480 20.87 13.34 -3.66
N ALA A 481 21.68 12.44 -3.10
CA ALA A 481 21.62 12.10 -1.68
C ALA A 481 21.79 13.29 -0.73
N GLY A 482 22.72 14.21 -1.05
CA GLY A 482 22.92 15.43 -0.27
C GLY A 482 21.72 16.36 -0.30
N GLU A 483 21.21 16.66 -1.51
CA GLU A 483 20.02 17.51 -1.71
C GLU A 483 18.79 16.94 -1.01
N TYR A 484 18.55 15.64 -1.17
CA TYR A 484 17.43 14.94 -0.58
C TYR A 484 17.49 14.97 0.95
N TRP A 485 18.64 14.65 1.53
CA TRP A 485 18.81 14.65 2.99
C TRP A 485 18.60 16.04 3.59
N GLU A 486 19.14 17.09 2.99
CA GLU A 486 18.93 18.46 3.45
C GLU A 486 17.46 18.88 3.41
N ALA A 487 16.75 18.56 2.32
CA ALA A 487 15.34 18.88 2.17
C ALA A 487 14.47 18.08 3.15
N TYR A 488 14.75 16.78 3.30
CA TYR A 488 14.06 15.90 4.25
C TYR A 488 14.21 16.39 5.69
N GLN A 489 15.42 16.78 6.12
CA GLN A 489 15.66 17.29 7.48
C GLN A 489 14.96 18.62 7.78
N ARG A 490 14.72 19.44 6.76
CA ARG A 490 13.99 20.72 6.91
C ARG A 490 12.47 20.53 6.82
N SER A 491 12.02 19.35 6.43
CA SER A 491 10.60 19.06 6.32
C SER A 491 9.97 18.84 7.70
N GLU A 492 8.69 19.19 7.84
CA GLU A 492 7.86 18.83 8.98
C GLU A 492 7.09 17.51 8.72
N ALA A 493 7.67 16.63 7.90
CA ALA A 493 7.01 15.42 7.43
C ALA A 493 6.74 14.42 8.57
N THR A 494 5.54 13.85 8.53
CA THR A 494 5.04 12.83 9.45
C THR A 494 4.44 11.67 8.67
N SER A 495 4.06 10.60 9.35
CA SER A 495 3.32 9.50 8.72
C SER A 495 1.94 9.91 8.20
N LEU A 496 1.37 10.98 8.76
CA LEU A 496 0.10 11.57 8.32
C LEU A 496 0.29 12.56 7.16
N ASN A 497 1.40 13.29 7.13
CA ASN A 497 1.75 14.22 6.05
C ASN A 497 3.18 13.95 5.55
N PRO A 498 3.35 13.04 4.58
CA PRO A 498 4.66 12.50 4.22
C PRO A 498 5.47 13.49 3.38
N PHE A 499 6.79 13.33 3.39
CA PHE A 499 7.69 14.18 2.62
C PHE A 499 7.52 13.93 1.12
N ARG A 500 7.47 14.99 0.31
CA ARG A 500 7.43 14.88 -1.15
C ARG A 500 8.48 15.76 -1.79
N MET A 501 9.36 15.14 -2.55
CA MET A 501 10.38 15.82 -3.36
C MET A 501 10.39 15.34 -4.81
N SER A 502 9.54 14.37 -5.17
CA SER A 502 9.52 13.77 -6.49
C SER A 502 8.94 14.74 -7.54
N LYS A 503 9.58 14.78 -8.72
CA LYS A 503 9.08 15.49 -9.90
C LYS A 503 7.98 14.71 -10.65
N VAL A 504 7.88 13.39 -10.37
CA VAL A 504 6.89 12.48 -10.97
C VAL A 504 6.29 11.64 -9.85
N GLU A 505 4.99 11.82 -9.61
CA GLU A 505 4.20 11.00 -8.69
C GLU A 505 3.80 9.72 -9.45
N LEU A 506 4.14 8.56 -8.92
CA LEU A 506 3.85 7.28 -9.57
C LEU A 506 3.18 6.37 -8.57
N ARG A 507 2.02 5.85 -8.98
CA ARG A 507 1.32 4.79 -8.27
C ARG A 507 2.00 3.46 -8.61
N MET A 508 2.20 2.62 -7.59
CA MET A 508 2.68 1.26 -7.80
C MET A 508 1.62 0.43 -8.49
#